data_AF-A0A938NZB7-F1
#
_entry.id   AF-A0A938NZB7-F1
#
_cell.length_a   1.000
_cell.length_b   1.000
_cell.length_c   1.000
_cell.angle_alpha   90.00
_cell.angle_beta   90.00
_cell.angle_gamma   90.00
#
_symmetry.space_group_name_H-M   'P 1'
#
loop_
_entity.id
_entity.type
_entity.pdbx_description
1 polymer ?
#
loop_
_entity_poly.entity_id
_entity_poly.type
_entity_poly.pdbx_seq_one_letter_code
_entity_poly.pdbx_strand_id
1 'polypeptide(L)' 'MDNSTLTLSAFFPAYYDEKNIAKVVDKTVSILEELTLKDYEVIIIEDGSPDGT' A
#
# COMPACT_ATOMS: atom_id res chain seq x y z
N MET A 1 14.44 15.78 2.54
CA MET A 1 15.35 14.74 3.06
C MET A 1 15.40 13.66 2.01
N ASP A 2 16.59 13.12 1.71
CA ASP A 2 16.73 12.02 0.76
C ASP A 2 16.61 10.71 1.54
N ASN A 3 15.54 9.95 1.27
CA ASN A 3 15.28 8.66 1.91
C ASN A 3 15.62 7.47 1.01
N SER A 4 16.37 7.68 -0.07
CA SER A 4 16.59 6.65 -1.10
C SER A 4 17.35 5.40 -0.65
N THR A 5 17.94 5.41 0.55
CA THR A 5 18.60 4.24 1.17
C THR A 5 17.70 3.47 2.13
N LEU A 6 16.48 3.94 2.41
CA LEU A 6 15.52 3.28 3.28
C LEU A 6 14.65 2.33 2.47
N THR A 7 14.34 1.17 3.06
CA THR A 7 13.39 0.19 2.53
C THR A 7 12.16 0.17 3.43
N LEU A 8 10.96 0.14 2.83
CA LEU A 8 9.70 0.15 3.59
C LEU A 8 8.68 -0.87 3.05
N SER A 9 8.14 -1.67 3.95
CA SER A 9 7.00 -2.55 3.67
C SER A 9 5.72 -1.97 4.26
N ALA A 10 4.76 -1.63 3.42
CA ALA A 10 3.44 -1.16 3.82
C ALA A 10 2.42 -2.30 3.64
N PHE A 11 1.80 -2.75 4.74
CA PHE A 11 0.82 -3.82 4.70
C PHE A 11 -0.58 -3.31 5.05
N PHE A 12 -1.58 -3.78 4.32
CA PHE A 12 -2.98 -3.44 4.53
C PHE A 12 -3.83 -4.72 4.46
N PRO A 13 -4.51 -5.12 5.55
CA PRO A 13 -5.56 -6.12 5.46
C PRO A 13 -6.76 -5.53 4.70
N ALA A 14 -7.31 -6.29 3.76
CA ALA A 14 -8.50 -5.92 3.00
C ALA A 14 -9.64 -6.86 3.40
N TYR A 15 -10.66 -6.28 4.04
CA TYR A 15 -11.87 -6.98 4.49
C TYR A 15 -13.08 -6.08 4.25
N TYR A 16 -14.00 -6.51 3.40
CA TYR A 16 -15.10 -5.71 2.84
C TYR A 16 -14.65 -4.42 2.12
N ASP A 17 -13.50 -4.43 1.46
CA ASP A 17 -12.85 -3.20 1.00
C ASP A 17 -12.55 -3.13 -0.51
N GLU A 18 -13.21 -3.97 -1.32
CA GLU A 18 -13.08 -4.05 -2.79
C GLU A 18 -13.01 -2.67 -3.46
N LYS A 19 -13.84 -1.72 -3.00
CA LYS A 19 -13.95 -0.38 -3.59
C LYS A 19 -12.89 0.62 -3.12
N ASN A 20 -12.18 0.36 -2.02
CA ASN A 20 -11.14 1.28 -1.51
C ASN A 20 -9.72 0.77 -1.69
N ILE A 21 -9.49 -0.52 -2.01
CA ILE A 21 -8.13 -1.05 -2.26
C ILE A 21 -7.38 -0.16 -3.25
N ALA A 22 -7.96 0.14 -4.41
CA ALA A 22 -7.32 0.98 -5.43
C ALA A 22 -6.93 2.36 -4.86
N LYS A 23 -7.83 2.99 -4.09
CA LYS A 23 -7.60 4.30 -3.48
C LYS A 23 -6.51 4.27 -2.41
N VAL A 24 -6.43 3.19 -1.63
CA VAL A 24 -5.39 3.00 -0.60
C VAL A 24 -4.03 2.79 -1.26
N VAL A 25 -3.96 1.94 -2.29
CA VAL A 25 -2.73 1.67 -3.04
C VAL A 25 -2.23 2.96 -3.71
N ASP A 26 -3.09 3.65 -4.47
CA ASP A 26 -2.71 4.89 -5.19
C ASP A 26 -2.17 5.97 -4.24
N LYS A 27 -2.84 6.17 -3.10
CA LYS A 27 -2.40 7.13 -2.09
C LYS A 27 -1.10 6.72 -1.42
N THR A 28 -0.96 5.43 -1.11
CA THR A 28 0.26 4.91 -0.50
C THR A 28 1.44 5.15 -1.43
N VAL A 29 1.34 4.72 -2.69
CA VAL A 29 2.39 4.93 -3.70
C VAL A 29 2.75 6.41 -3.83
N SER A 30 1.74 7.29 -3.96
CA SER A 30 1.97 8.74 -4.09
C SER A 30 2.79 9.30 -2.91
N ILE A 31 2.47 8.92 -1.68
CA ILE A 31 3.19 9.37 -0.48
C ILE A 31 4.62 8.79 -0.45
N LEU A 32 4.80 7.52 -0.82
CA LEU A 32 6.12 6.89 -0.82
C LEU A 32 7.06 7.55 -1.85
N GLU A 33 6.52 7.94 -3.01
CA GLU A 33 7.23 8.71 -4.02
C GLU A 33 7.57 10.14 -3.54
N GLU A 34 6.62 10.84 -2.90
CA GLU A 34 6.86 12.16 -2.29
C GLU A 34 7.96 12.11 -1.22
N LEU A 35 8.06 10.98 -0.50
CA LEU A 35 9.10 10.71 0.48
C LEU A 35 10.45 10.33 -0.15
N THR A 36 10.57 10.25 -1.47
CA THR A 36 11.79 9.84 -2.21
C THR A 36 12.30 8.44 -1.84
N LEU A 37 11.40 7.53 -1.46
CA LEU A 37 11.72 6.12 -1.28
C LEU A 37 11.91 5.45 -2.64
N LYS A 38 12.98 4.66 -2.78
CA LYS A 38 13.26 3.90 -4.02
C LYS A 38 12.94 2.42 -3.89
N ASP A 39 12.91 1.92 -2.66
CA ASP A 39 12.70 0.52 -2.35
C ASP A 39 11.53 0.41 -1.37
N TYR A 40 10.39 -0.04 -1.88
CA TYR A 40 9.21 -0.27 -1.07
C TYR A 40 8.33 -1.36 -1.66
N GLU A 41 7.53 -1.97 -0.80
CA GLU A 41 6.48 -2.89 -1.19
C GLU A 41 5.15 -2.46 -0.57
N VAL A 42 4.06 -2.65 -1.32
CA VAL A 42 2.70 -2.49 -0.83
C VAL A 42 2.05 -3.86 -0.90
N ILE A 43 1.72 -4.40 0.28
CA ILE A 43 1.15 -5.74 0.44
C ILE A 43 -0.31 -5.59 0.85
N ILE A 44 -1.21 -6.07 0.01
CA ILE A 44 -2.63 -6.20 0.34
C ILE A 44 -2.89 -7.64 0.75
N ILE A 45 -3.43 -7.84 1.95
CA ILE A 45 -3.77 -9.16 2.48
C ILE A 45 -5.28 -9.34 2.36
N GLU A 46 -5.70 -10.23 1.47
CA GLU A 46 -7.07 -10.76 1.45
C GLU A 46 -7.20 -11.71 2.66
N ASP A 47 -8.10 -11.39 3.60
CA ASP A 47 -8.25 -12.10 4.89
C ASP A 47 -9.57 -12.92 4.95
N GLY A 48 -10.03 -13.45 3.82
CA GLY A 48 -11.27 -14.23 3.73
C GLY A 48 -12.54 -13.38 3.67
N SER A 49 -12.46 -12.20 3.06
CA SER A 49 -13.60 -11.34 2.79
C SER A 49 -14.62 -12.08 1.92
N PRO A 50 -15.92 -12.02 2.27
CA PRO A 50 -16.96 -12.69 1.49
C PRO A 50 -17.44 -11.89 0.27
N ASP A 51 -16.86 -10.71 0.02
CA ASP A 51 -17.03 -9.93 -1.21
C ASP A 51 -15.86 -10.13 -2.18
N GLY A 52 -15.82 -9.41 -3.31
CA GLY A 52 -14.82 -9.61 -4.37
C GLY A 52 -13.45 -8.98 -4.10
N THR A 53 -13.09 -8.79 -2.82
CA THR A 53 -11.83 -8.20 -2.37
C THR A 53 -10.61 -9.02 -2.82
#